data_AF-A0AAV6BQY4-F1
#
_entry.id   AF-A0AAV6BQY4-F1
#
_cell.length_a   1.000
_cell.length_b   1.000
_cell.length_c   1.000
_cell.angle_alpha   90.00
_cell.angle_beta   90.00
_cell.angle_gamma   90.00
#
_symmetry.space_group_name_H-M   'P 1'
#
loop_
_entity.id
_entity.type
_entity.pdbx_description
1 polymer ?
#
loop_
_entity_poly.entity_id
_entity_poly.type
_entity_poly.pdbx_seq_one_letter_code
_entity_poly.pdbx_strand_id
1 'polypeptide(L)'
;MNTTSTVFRWFGLALALGGCATLANTSEQNLAYERWAQCSGPTATLDWISVDGQIRFFYTNPVDRRDIVQCLSEAGRTGPPLPPPVAVGPRGGP
;
A
#
# COMPACT_ATOMS: atom_id res chain seq x y z
N MET A 1 14.42 70.09 -7.59
CA MET A 1 15.08 69.54 -8.80
C MET A 1 15.77 68.25 -8.37
N ASN A 2 15.39 67.01 -8.69
CA ASN A 2 14.57 66.44 -9.77
C ASN A 2 13.90 65.11 -9.33
N THR A 3 12.78 64.83 -10.00
CA THR A 3 11.91 63.65 -10.06
C THR A 3 12.59 62.39 -10.64
N THR A 4 12.36 61.17 -10.12
CA THR A 4 11.77 60.00 -10.84
C THR A 4 11.70 58.67 -10.04
N SER A 5 10.59 57.96 -10.30
CA SER A 5 10.12 56.60 -10.00
C SER A 5 11.15 55.46 -9.87
N THR A 6 10.81 54.37 -9.15
CA THR A 6 10.39 53.06 -9.74
C THR A 6 10.02 52.02 -8.64
N VAL A 7 8.84 51.43 -8.86
CA VAL A 7 8.16 50.24 -8.33
C VAL A 7 9.09 49.04 -8.00
N PHE A 8 8.74 48.21 -6.99
CA PHE A 8 8.37 46.78 -7.15
C PHE A 8 8.27 46.05 -5.80
N ARG A 9 7.03 45.69 -5.46
CA ARG A 9 6.59 44.73 -4.45
C ARG A 9 7.21 43.34 -4.73
N TRP A 10 8.14 42.87 -3.90
CA TRP A 10 8.65 41.48 -3.88
C TRP A 10 8.25 40.86 -2.53
N PHE A 11 7.18 40.05 -2.43
CA PHE A 11 7.16 38.60 -2.69
C PHE A 11 8.44 37.86 -2.26
N GLY A 12 8.54 37.61 -0.94
CA GLY A 12 9.44 36.63 -0.34
C GLY A 12 8.64 35.44 0.18
N LEU A 13 8.07 34.66 -0.73
CA LEU A 13 7.39 33.40 -0.51
C LEU A 13 8.42 32.36 -0.03
N ALA A 14 8.42 32.03 1.27
CA ALA A 14 9.03 30.80 1.76
C ALA A 14 7.91 29.84 2.17
N LEU A 15 7.22 29.31 1.15
CA LEU A 15 6.43 28.09 1.25
C LEU A 15 7.36 26.98 1.75
N ALA A 16 7.33 26.70 3.05
CA ALA A 16 7.83 25.42 3.58
C ALA A 16 6.85 24.32 3.14
N LEU A 17 6.87 23.98 1.84
CA LEU A 17 6.23 22.81 1.25
C LEU A 17 7.11 21.59 1.50
N GLY A 18 7.39 21.31 2.78
CA GLY A 18 7.73 19.96 3.20
C GLY A 18 6.41 19.26 3.47
N GLY A 19 5.80 18.70 2.43
CA GLY A 19 4.56 17.95 2.58
C GLY A 19 4.77 16.89 3.65
N CYS A 20 4.05 17.00 4.76
CA CYS A 20 3.86 15.85 5.65
C CYS A 20 3.33 14.74 4.75
N ALA A 21 4.11 13.67 4.58
CA ALA A 21 3.52 12.40 4.19
C ALA A 21 2.42 12.14 5.22
N THR A 22 1.18 12.37 4.82
CA THR A 22 0.02 12.04 5.64
C THR A 22 0.13 10.55 5.94
N LEU A 23 -0.18 10.16 7.18
CA LEU A 23 -0.17 8.77 7.67
C LEU A 23 -1.29 7.93 7.02
N ALA A 24 -1.56 8.15 5.73
CA ALA A 24 -2.57 7.45 4.95
C ALA A 24 -1.89 6.37 4.12
N ASN A 25 -2.58 5.23 3.99
CA ASN A 25 -2.20 4.18 3.07
C ASN A 25 -2.15 4.69 1.62
N THR A 26 -1.23 4.14 0.83
CA THR A 26 -1.24 4.32 -0.63
C THR A 26 -2.49 3.69 -1.26
N SER A 27 -2.79 4.03 -2.52
CA SER A 27 -3.87 3.38 -3.28
C SER A 27 -3.67 1.86 -3.36
N GLU A 28 -2.42 1.44 -3.54
CA GLU A 28 -2.03 0.04 -3.64
C GLU A 28 -2.23 -0.67 -2.30
N GLN A 29 -1.86 -0.03 -1.19
CA GLN A 29 -2.10 -0.56 0.15
C GLN A 29 -3.59 -0.69 0.45
N ASN A 30 -4.41 0.30 0.10
CA ASN A 30 -5.86 0.23 0.30
C ASN A 30 -6.48 -0.90 -0.50
N LEU A 31 -6.10 -1.05 -1.78
CA LEU A 31 -6.56 -2.17 -2.61
C LEU A 31 -6.11 -3.52 -2.04
N ALA A 32 -4.88 -3.60 -1.52
CA ALA A 32 -4.37 -4.82 -0.91
C ALA A 32 -5.13 -5.19 0.37
N TYR A 33 -5.49 -4.21 1.21
CA TYR A 33 -6.35 -4.43 2.38
C TYR A 33 -7.75 -4.91 1.99
N GLU A 34 -8.35 -4.31 0.96
CA GLU A 34 -9.65 -4.73 0.45
C GLU A 34 -9.63 -6.18 -0.05
N ARG A 35 -8.66 -6.51 -0.90
CA ARG A 35 -8.51 -7.89 -1.42
C ARG A 35 -8.17 -8.89 -0.32
N TRP A 36 -7.36 -8.49 0.66
CA TRP A 36 -7.10 -9.33 1.82
C TRP A 36 -8.38 -9.62 2.61
N ALA A 37 -9.22 -8.61 2.86
CA ALA A 37 -10.49 -8.80 3.57
C ALA A 37 -11.47 -9.71 2.81
N GLN A 38 -11.43 -9.72 1.48
CA GLN A 38 -12.24 -10.61 0.64
C GLN A 38 -11.70 -12.04 0.61
N CYS A 39 -10.38 -12.21 0.57
CA CYS A 39 -9.73 -13.49 0.30
C CYS A 39 -9.19 -14.22 1.53
N SER A 40 -9.09 -13.59 2.70
CA SER A 40 -8.47 -14.19 3.89
C SER A 40 -9.23 -15.43 4.35
N GLY A 41 -8.53 -16.56 4.45
CA GLY A 41 -9.06 -17.82 5.00
C GLY A 41 -9.07 -17.85 6.54
N PRO A 42 -9.80 -18.80 7.15
CA PRO A 42 -10.00 -18.86 8.60
C PRO A 42 -8.72 -19.12 9.40
N THR A 43 -7.70 -19.75 8.80
CA THR A 43 -6.44 -20.08 9.48
C THR A 43 -5.26 -19.20 9.06
N ALA A 44 -5.52 -18.13 8.30
CA ALA A 44 -4.49 -17.21 7.85
C ALA A 44 -4.53 -15.89 8.63
N THR A 45 -3.36 -15.29 8.81
CA THR A 45 -3.21 -14.01 9.52
C THR A 45 -2.34 -13.08 8.70
N LEU A 46 -2.79 -11.84 8.51
CA LEU A 46 -2.01 -10.82 7.84
C LEU A 46 -0.75 -10.52 8.65
N ASP A 47 0.41 -10.52 8.00
CA ASP A 47 1.68 -10.07 8.59
C ASP A 47 1.86 -8.58 8.31
N TRP A 48 1.99 -8.21 7.04
CA TRP A 48 2.09 -6.81 6.62
C TRP A 48 1.65 -6.61 5.16
N ILE A 49 1.40 -5.34 4.80
CA ILE A 49 1.19 -4.89 3.42
C ILE A 49 2.21 -3.80 3.08
N SER A 50 3.03 -4.01 2.04
CA SER A 50 4.05 -3.05 1.60
C SER A 50 3.40 -1.84 0.94
N VAL A 51 4.16 -0.75 0.81
CA VAL A 51 3.70 0.48 0.13
C VAL A 51 3.26 0.26 -1.33
N ASP A 52 3.77 -0.79 -1.98
CA ASP A 52 3.39 -1.24 -3.33
C ASP A 52 2.21 -2.23 -3.35
N GLY A 53 1.63 -2.51 -2.18
CA GLY A 53 0.50 -3.43 -2.00
C GLY A 53 0.87 -4.91 -1.98
N GLN A 54 2.15 -5.30 -1.87
CA GLN A 54 2.49 -6.71 -1.63
C GLN A 54 1.90 -7.19 -0.29
N ILE A 55 1.11 -8.26 -0.35
CA ILE A 55 0.49 -8.88 0.81
C ILE A 55 1.41 -9.98 1.34
N ARG A 56 1.79 -9.92 2.61
CA ARG A 56 2.44 -11.02 3.32
C ARG A 56 1.52 -11.56 4.42
N PHE A 57 1.41 -12.88 4.50
CA PHE A 57 0.54 -13.52 5.48
C PHE A 57 1.13 -14.82 6.02
N PHE A 58 0.78 -15.15 7.26
CA PHE A 58 1.03 -16.44 7.87
C PHE A 58 -0.14 -17.39 7.58
N TYR A 59 0.15 -18.67 7.42
CA TYR A 59 -0.87 -19.72 7.30
C TYR A 59 -0.47 -20.95 8.12
N THR A 60 -1.44 -21.69 8.62
CA THR A 60 -1.20 -23.00 9.27
C THR A 60 -1.74 -24.17 8.45
N ASN A 61 -2.74 -23.93 7.60
CA ASN A 61 -3.29 -24.92 6.68
C ASN A 61 -2.81 -24.70 5.22
N PRO A 62 -2.18 -25.69 4.57
CA PRO A 62 -1.81 -25.60 3.16
C PRO A 62 -2.99 -25.45 2.19
N VAL A 63 -4.20 -25.88 2.57
CA VAL A 63 -5.44 -25.67 1.79
C VAL A 63 -5.76 -24.18 1.75
N ASP A 64 -5.89 -23.53 2.91
CA ASP A 64 -6.12 -22.08 3.03
C ASP A 64 -5.08 -21.28 2.26
N ARG A 65 -3.79 -21.66 2.33
CA ARG A 65 -2.74 -21.01 1.52
C ARG A 65 -3.08 -21.00 0.03
N ARG A 66 -3.48 -22.15 -0.52
CA ARG A 66 -3.80 -22.26 -1.95
C ARG A 66 -5.04 -21.44 -2.29
N ASP A 67 -6.08 -21.54 -1.48
CA ASP A 67 -7.35 -20.85 -1.71
C ASP A 67 -7.17 -19.32 -1.66
N ILE A 68 -6.40 -18.81 -0.69
CA ILE A 68 -6.06 -17.39 -0.57
C ILE A 68 -5.26 -16.92 -1.80
N VAL A 69 -4.20 -17.64 -2.19
CA VAL A 69 -3.36 -17.27 -3.34
C VAL A 69 -4.18 -17.28 -4.63
N GLN A 70 -5.06 -18.26 -4.79
CA GLN A 70 -5.97 -18.33 -5.94
C GLN A 70 -6.95 -17.17 -5.96
N CYS A 71 -7.59 -16.87 -4.82
CA CYS A 71 -8.52 -15.74 -4.70
C CYS A 71 -7.83 -14.40 -5.03
N LEU A 72 -6.65 -14.15 -4.46
CA LEU A 72 -5.88 -12.93 -4.73
C LEU A 72 -5.46 -12.82 -6.21
N SER A 73 -5.07 -13.95 -6.82
CA SER A 73 -4.76 -13.98 -8.25
C SER A 73 -5.98 -13.66 -9.12
N GLU A 74 -7.16 -14.16 -8.76
CA GLU A 74 -8.40 -13.89 -9.50
C GLU A 74 -8.84 -12.43 -9.34
N ALA A 75 -8.76 -11.89 -8.12
CA ALA A 75 -9.04 -10.48 -7.85
C ALA A 75 -8.12 -9.53 -8.65
N GLY A 76 -6.91 -9.98 -8.98
CA GLY A 76 -5.95 -9.27 -9.84
C GLY A 76 -6.29 -9.30 -11.34
N ARG A 77 -7.14 -10.22 -11.81
CA ARG A 77 -7.49 -10.32 -13.25
C ARG A 77 -8.42 -9.22 -13.73
N THR A 78 -9.30 -8.74 -12.87
CA THR A 78 -10.35 -7.77 -13.20
C THR A 78 -10.07 -6.36 -12.71
N GLY A 79 -8.95 -6.13 -12.01
CA GLY A 79 -8.58 -4.84 -11.43
C GLY A 79 -7.08 -4.54 -11.52
N PRO A 80 -6.61 -3.47 -10.85
CA PRO A 80 -5.19 -3.13 -10.84
C PRO A 80 -4.34 -4.30 -10.32
N PRO A 81 -3.21 -4.64 -10.97
CA PRO A 81 -2.37 -5.72 -10.49
C PRO A 81 -1.69 -5.31 -9.17
N LEU A 82 -1.52 -6.28 -8.28
CA LEU A 82 -0.67 -6.15 -7.09
C LEU A 82 0.52 -7.12 -7.20
N PRO A 83 1.63 -6.86 -6.51
CA PRO A 83 2.72 -7.82 -6.43
C PRO A 83 2.25 -9.18 -5.90
N PRO A 84 2.87 -10.30 -6.32
CA PRO A 84 2.53 -11.62 -5.82
C PRO A 84 2.62 -11.69 -4.28
N PRO A 85 1.68 -12.39 -3.63
CA PRO A 85 1.66 -12.47 -2.18
C PRO A 85 2.74 -13.41 -1.64
N VAL A 86 3.21 -13.13 -0.43
CA VAL A 86 4.20 -13.95 0.28
C VAL A 86 3.53 -14.72 1.41
N ALA A 87 3.38 -16.03 1.22
CA ALA A 87 2.81 -16.92 2.21
C ALA A 87 3.91 -17.53 3.09
N VAL A 88 3.78 -17.41 4.41
CA VAL A 88 4.74 -17.91 5.40
C VAL A 88 4.11 -19.05 6.19
N GLY A 89 4.65 -20.25 6.04
CA GLY A 89 4.15 -21.43 6.75
C GLY A 89 4.63 -21.51 8.20
N PRO A 90 4.13 -22.49 8.98
CA PRO A 90 4.60 -22.75 10.33
C PRO A 90 6.11 -23.02 10.33
N ARG A 91 6.82 -22.50 11.34
CA ARG A 91 8.22 -22.86 11.55
C ARG A 91 8.27 -24.29 12.11
N GLY A 92 8.66 -25.25 11.27
CA GLY A 92 8.83 -26.66 11.61
C GLY A 92 7.77 -27.56 10.99
N GLY A 93 8.19 -28.36 10.01
CA GLY A 93 7.62 -29.68 9.70
C GLY A 93 8.74 -30.72 9.88
N PRO A 94 8.42 -32.02 10.03
CA PRO A 94 9.44 -33.07 10.16
C PRO A 94 10.44 -33.08 8.99
#